data_AF-A0A9X2J841-F1
#
_entry.id   AF-A0A9X2J841-F1
#
_cell.length_a   1.000
_cell.length_b   1.000
_cell.length_c   1.000
_cell.angle_alpha   90.00
_cell.angle_beta   90.00
_cell.angle_gamma   90.00
#
_symmetry.space_group_name_H-M   'P 1'
#
loop_
_entity.id
_entity.type
_entity.pdbx_description
1 polymer ?
#
loop_
_entity_poly.entity_id
_entity_poly.type
_entity_poly.pdbx_seq_one_letter_code
_entity_poly.pdbx_strand_id
1 'polypeptide(L)' 'SFFTTEPMEQLADFLIARAPAGLEYVYFVSGGSEAVEAALKLARQYFTETGQPQRRHLIARRQSYHGNTLGALATG' A
#
# COMPACT_ATOMS: atom_id res chain seq x y z
N SER A 1 -6.79 19.28 8.61
CA SER A 1 -6.30 18.90 9.94
C SER A 1 -6.05 17.40 9.93
N PHE A 2 -4.81 16.97 10.15
CA PHE A 2 -4.52 15.56 10.38
C PHE A 2 -4.55 15.35 11.88
N PHE A 3 -5.50 14.53 12.35
CA PHE A 3 -5.61 14.17 13.75
C PHE A 3 -5.03 12.78 13.93
N THR A 4 -4.18 12.61 14.94
CA THR A 4 -3.61 11.32 15.34
C THR A 4 -4.18 10.91 16.69
N THR A 5 -3.97 9.66 17.07
CA THR A 5 -4.27 9.15 18.40
C THR A 5 -3.06 8.38 18.91
N GLU A 6 -2.84 8.38 20.22
CA GLU A 6 -1.75 7.64 20.85
C GLU A 6 -1.72 6.15 20.42
N PRO A 7 -2.86 5.42 20.35
CA PRO A 7 -2.84 4.04 19.85
C PRO A 7 -2.40 3.90 18.39
N MET A 8 -2.71 4.89 17.53
CA MET A 8 -2.29 4.88 16.12
C MET A 8 -0.78 5.07 16.00
N GLU A 9 -0.22 5.99 16.78
CA GLU A 9 1.22 6.27 16.81
C GLU A 9 2.01 5.07 17.35
N GLN A 10 1.58 4.52 18.50
CA GLN A 10 2.20 3.33 19.09
C GLN A 10 2.15 2.11 18.16
N LEU A 11 1.03 1.92 17.46
CA LEU A 11 0.91 0.84 16.48
C LEU A 11 1.82 1.07 15.27
N ALA A 12 1.94 2.30 14.79
CA ALA A 12 2.86 2.63 13.69
C ALA A 12 4.30 2.31 14.09
N ASP A 13 4.76 2.78 15.25
CA ASP A 13 6.11 2.50 15.77
C ASP A 13 6.36 0.99 15.95
N PHE A 14 5.38 0.28 16.50
CA PHE A 14 5.44 -1.16 16.69
C PHE A 14 5.64 -1.92 15.37
N LEU A 15 4.95 -1.48 14.30
CA LEU A 15 5.02 -2.07 12.96
C LEU A 15 6.36 -1.74 12.28
N ILE A 16 6.80 -0.48 12.31
CA ILE A 16 8.07 -0.05 11.70
C ILE A 16 9.26 -0.78 12.34
N ALA A 17 9.28 -0.93 13.66
CA ALA A 17 10.34 -1.66 14.37
C ALA A 17 10.47 -3.14 13.94
N ARG A 18 9.45 -3.71 13.29
CA ARG A 18 9.40 -5.11 12.80
C ARG A 18 9.40 -5.22 11.29
N ALA A 19 9.36 -4.09 10.58
CA ALA A 19 9.35 -4.07 9.13
C ALA A 19 10.75 -4.39 8.58
N PRO A 20 10.83 -4.95 7.35
CA PRO A 20 12.10 -5.02 6.62
C PRO A 20 12.77 -3.65 6.48
N ALA A 21 14.09 -3.64 6.35
CA ALA A 21 14.87 -2.42 6.17
C ALA A 21 14.36 -1.61 4.95
N GLY A 22 14.25 -0.29 5.12
CA GLY A 22 13.78 0.64 4.09
C GLY A 22 12.28 0.98 4.14
N LEU A 23 11.52 0.44 5.09
CA LEU A 23 10.14 0.84 5.36
C LEU A 23 10.06 1.71 6.61
N GLU A 24 9.55 2.94 6.46
CA GLU A 24 9.56 3.98 7.50
C GLU A 24 8.18 4.54 7.85
N TYR A 25 7.15 4.26 7.03
CA TYR A 25 5.81 4.84 7.20
C TYR A 25 4.72 3.76 7.17
N VAL A 26 3.67 3.98 7.96
CA VAL A 26 2.46 3.14 8.00
C VAL A 26 1.25 3.94 7.52
N TYR A 27 0.48 3.35 6.61
CA TYR A 27 -0.79 3.88 6.15
C TYR A 27 -1.91 2.90 6.55
N PHE A 28 -2.78 3.31 7.47
CA PHE A 28 -3.85 2.46 8.00
C PHE A 28 -5.09 2.46 7.11
N VAL A 29 -5.67 1.27 6.94
CA VAL A 29 -6.91 1.00 6.20
C VAL A 29 -7.72 -0.07 6.94
N SER A 30 -8.96 -0.33 6.51
CA SER A 30 -9.87 -1.22 7.23
C SER A 30 -9.68 -2.71 6.94
N GLY A 31 -8.94 -3.06 5.87
CA GLY A 31 -8.68 -4.46 5.51
C GLY A 31 -7.68 -4.67 4.39
N GLY A 32 -7.39 -5.95 4.11
CA GLY A 32 -6.35 -6.35 3.15
C GLY A 32 -6.61 -5.90 1.71
N SER A 33 -7.87 -5.93 1.25
CA SER A 33 -8.20 -5.46 -0.11
C SER A 33 -7.89 -3.97 -0.29
N GLU A 34 -8.23 -3.15 0.71
CA GLU A 34 -7.92 -1.72 0.70
C GLU A 34 -6.42 -1.46 0.80
N ALA A 35 -5.70 -2.30 1.55
CA ALA A 35 -4.24 -2.18 1.68
C ALA A 35 -3.55 -2.42 0.33
N VAL A 36 -4.00 -3.41 -0.43
CA VAL A 36 -3.50 -3.66 -1.79
C VAL A 36 -3.90 -2.50 -2.71
N GLU A 37 -5.15 -2.04 -2.70
CA GLU A 37 -5.59 -0.90 -3.52
C GLU A 37 -4.75 0.36 -3.25
N ALA A 38 -4.48 0.67 -1.98
CA ALA A 38 -3.62 1.77 -1.59
C ALA A 38 -2.18 1.60 -2.10
N ALA A 39 -1.61 0.40 -1.99
CA ALA A 39 -0.28 0.09 -2.50
C ALA A 39 -0.19 0.24 -4.03
N LEU A 40 -1.19 -0.23 -4.77
CA LEU A 40 -1.26 -0.08 -6.23
C LEU A 40 -1.32 1.39 -6.65
N LYS A 41 -2.15 2.19 -5.97
CA LYS A 41 -2.25 3.64 -6.20
C LYS A 41 -0.94 4.35 -5.89
N LEU A 42 -0.30 4.02 -4.77
CA LEU A 42 0.98 4.61 -4.38
C LEU A 42 2.08 4.31 -5.40
N ALA A 43 2.19 3.05 -5.86
CA ALA A 43 3.16 2.67 -6.89
C ALA A 43 2.94 3.43 -8.20
N ARG A 44 1.67 3.56 -8.64
CA ARG A 44 1.33 4.33 -9.84
C ARG A 44 1.65 5.82 -9.68
N GLN A 45 1.30 6.39 -8.52
CA GLN A 45 1.51 7.79 -8.19
C GLN A 45 2.99 8.13 -8.16
N TYR A 46 3.82 7.30 -7.51
CA TYR A 46 5.28 7.48 -7.48
C TYR A 46 5.87 7.62 -8.89
N PHE A 47 5.51 6.73 -9.82
CA PHE A 47 6.02 6.82 -11.18
C PHE A 47 5.44 8.00 -11.99
N THR A 48 4.21 8.44 -11.71
CA THR A 48 3.68 9.69 -12.28
C THR A 48 4.54 10.88 -11.84
N GLU A 49 4.72 11.03 -10.52
CA GLU A 49 5.38 12.20 -9.94
C GLU A 49 6.89 12.24 -10.21
N THR A 50 7.50 11.09 -10.49
CA THR A 50 8.92 10.98 -10.89
C THR A 50 9.13 11.04 -12.41
N GLY A 51 8.14 11.48 -13.19
CA GLY A 51 8.26 11.69 -14.63
C GLY A 51 8.30 10.41 -15.48
N GLN A 52 7.82 9.29 -14.93
CA GLN A 52 7.75 7.99 -15.61
C GLN A 52 6.30 7.47 -15.74
N PRO A 53 5.33 8.27 -16.22
CA PRO A 53 3.92 7.89 -16.24
C PRO A 53 3.60 6.64 -17.09
N GLN A 54 4.49 6.26 -17.99
CA GLN A 54 4.41 5.03 -18.77
C GLN A 54 4.55 3.75 -17.93
N ARG A 55 5.13 3.83 -16.72
CA ARG A 55 5.27 2.69 -15.80
C ARG A 55 3.95 2.43 -15.08
N ARG A 56 3.00 1.86 -15.81
CA ARG A 56 1.62 1.60 -15.38
C ARG A 56 1.25 0.11 -15.28
N HIS A 57 2.09 -0.76 -15.82
CA HIS A 57 1.82 -2.20 -15.83
C HIS A 57 2.18 -2.82 -14.49
N LEU A 58 1.28 -3.68 -14.00
CA LEU A 58 1.45 -4.45 -12.77
C LEU A 58 1.72 -5.91 -13.14
N ILE A 59 2.66 -6.54 -12.45
CA ILE A 59 3.01 -7.95 -12.63
C ILE A 59 2.44 -8.71 -11.44
N ALA A 60 1.57 -9.67 -11.73
CA ALA A 60 0.91 -10.54 -10.74
C ALA A 60 1.31 -12.01 -10.95
N ARG A 61 1.00 -12.86 -9.96
CA ARG A 61 1.22 -14.31 -10.05
C ARG A 61 -0.09 -15.00 -10.41
N ARG A 62 -0.03 -16.01 -11.28
CA ARG A 62 -1.19 -16.82 -11.64
C ARG A 62 -1.77 -17.52 -10.39
N GLN A 63 -3.10 -17.47 -10.23
CA GLN A 63 -3.82 -18.07 -9.10
C GLN A 63 -3.44 -17.45 -7.75
N SER A 64 -3.18 -16.14 -7.73
CA SER A 64 -2.92 -15.42 -6.49
C SER A 64 -4.19 -14.76 -5.95
N TYR A 65 -4.18 -14.37 -4.68
CA TYR A 65 -5.28 -13.64 -4.07
C TYR A 65 -4.75 -12.37 -3.44
N HIS A 66 -5.30 -11.25 -3.87
CA HIS A 66 -4.90 -9.92 -3.42
C HIS A 66 -6.06 -9.07 -2.88
N GLY A 67 -7.27 -9.63 -2.85
CA GLY A 67 -8.47 -8.95 -2.35
C GLY A 67 -9.59 -8.89 -3.39
N ASN A 68 -10.66 -8.15 -3.06
CA ASN A 68 -11.88 -8.08 -3.88
C ASN A 68 -12.30 -6.64 -4.24
N THR A 69 -11.44 -5.64 -4.03
CA THR A 69 -11.60 -4.32 -4.67
C THR A 69 -11.17 -4.42 -6.14
N LEU A 70 -11.59 -3.50 -7.00
CA LEU A 70 -11.34 -3.60 -8.44
C LEU A 70 -9.86 -3.70 -8.81
N GLY A 71 -8.99 -2.88 -8.19
CA GLY A 71 -7.55 -2.93 -8.45
C GLY A 71 -6.91 -4.20 -7.89
N ALA A 72 -7.27 -4.58 -6.67
CA ALA A 72 -6.78 -5.80 -6.04
C ALA A 72 -7.19 -7.08 -6.79
N LEU A 73 -8.45 -7.18 -7.20
CA LEU A 73 -9.00 -8.30 -7.95
C LEU A 73 -8.30 -8.46 -9.30
N ALA A 74 -7.96 -7.35 -9.97
CA ALA A 74 -7.24 -7.36 -11.23
C ALA A 74 -5.78 -7.85 -11.11
N THR A 75 -5.27 -8.04 -9.88
CA THR A 75 -3.93 -8.56 -9.60
C THR A 75 -3.89 -10.01 -9.13
N GLY A 76 -5.00 -10.76 -9.23
CA GLY A 76 -5.11 -12.20 -8.90
C GLY A 76 -4.80 -13.16 -10.05
#